data_AF-A0A376VK05-F1
#
_entry.id   AF-A0A376VK05-F1
#
_cell.length_a   1.000
_cell.length_b   1.000
_cell.length_c   1.000
_cell.angle_alpha   90.00
_cell.angle_beta   90.00
_cell.angle_gamma   90.00
#
_symmetry.space_group_name_H-M   'P 1'
#
loop_
_entity.id
_entity.type
_entity.pdbx_description
1 polymer ?
#
loop_
_entity_poly.entity_id
_entity_poly.type
_entity_poly.pdbx_seq_one_letter_code
_entity_poly.pdbx_strand_id
1 'polypeptide(L)'
;MIAIDVNDEQLKLATEMGADLAINSRTEDAAKIVQEKTGGAHAAVVTAVAKAAFNSAVDAVRAGGRVVAVGLPPESMSLDIPRLVLDGIEVVGSLVGTRQDLTEAFQFAAEGKVVPKVALRPLADINTIFTEMEEGKIRGRMVIDFRR
;
A
#
# COMPACT_ATOMS: atom_id res chain seq x y z
N MET A 1 3.56 -10.88 -5.61
CA MET A 1 3.32 -9.71 -4.77
C MET A 1 2.60 -10.14 -3.50
N ILE A 2 3.00 -9.59 -2.35
CA ILE A 2 2.40 -9.86 -1.04
C ILE A 2 1.59 -8.63 -0.65
N ALA A 3 0.30 -8.82 -0.35
CA ALA A 3 -0.58 -7.77 0.14
C ALA A 3 -0.75 -7.89 1.65
N ILE A 4 -0.60 -6.76 2.36
CA ILE A 4 -0.73 -6.70 3.82
C ILE A 4 -1.67 -5.55 4.15
N ASP A 5 -2.73 -5.85 4.88
CA ASP A 5 -3.73 -4.88 5.33
C ASP A 5 -4.31 -5.37 6.68
N VAL A 6 -5.00 -4.51 7.42
CA VAL A 6 -5.72 -4.87 8.64
C VAL A 6 -7.19 -5.19 8.38
N ASN A 7 -7.65 -5.03 7.12
CA ASN A 7 -9.03 -5.21 6.68
C ASN A 7 -9.14 -6.37 5.69
N ASP A 8 -9.86 -7.43 6.08
CA ASP A 8 -10.04 -8.64 5.27
C ASP A 8 -10.75 -8.39 3.93
N GLU A 9 -11.64 -7.39 3.84
CA GLU A 9 -12.28 -7.04 2.57
C GLU A 9 -11.27 -6.46 1.56
N GLN A 10 -10.25 -5.75 2.04
CA GLN A 10 -9.17 -5.22 1.19
C GLN A 10 -8.21 -6.34 0.78
N LEU A 11 -7.92 -7.30 1.66
CA LEU A 11 -7.13 -8.48 1.34
C LEU A 11 -7.84 -9.38 0.31
N LYS A 12 -9.15 -9.54 0.43
CA LYS A 12 -9.98 -10.24 -0.56
C LYS A 12 -9.89 -9.54 -1.92
N LEU A 13 -10.02 -8.21 -1.95
CA LEU A 13 -9.84 -7.44 -3.17
C LEU A 13 -8.44 -7.62 -3.77
N ALA A 14 -7.39 -7.58 -2.95
CA ALA A 14 -6.02 -7.77 -3.41
C ALA A 14 -5.82 -9.17 -4.02
N THR A 15 -6.40 -10.20 -3.41
CA THR A 15 -6.39 -11.57 -3.93
C THR A 15 -7.14 -11.69 -5.26
N GLU A 16 -8.33 -11.09 -5.37
CA GLU A 16 -9.09 -10.99 -6.63
C GLU A 16 -8.30 -10.28 -7.74
N MET A 17 -7.40 -9.36 -7.38
CA MET A 17 -6.54 -8.61 -8.29
C MET A 17 -5.18 -9.30 -8.56
N GLY A 18 -4.96 -10.51 -8.03
CA GLY A 18 -3.77 -11.32 -8.34
C GLY A 18 -2.62 -11.22 -7.33
N ALA A 19 -2.88 -10.82 -6.07
CA ALA A 19 -1.88 -10.99 -5.02
C ALA A 19 -1.59 -12.48 -4.77
N ASP A 20 -0.30 -12.86 -4.76
CA ASP A 20 0.14 -14.25 -4.52
C ASP A 20 -0.01 -14.66 -3.05
N LEU A 21 0.09 -13.69 -2.14
CA LEU A 21 -0.08 -13.86 -0.70
C LEU A 21 -0.82 -12.65 -0.13
N ALA A 22 -1.76 -12.89 0.78
CA ALA A 22 -2.50 -11.87 1.51
C ALA A 22 -2.39 -12.16 3.01
N ILE A 23 -2.04 -11.15 3.82
CA ILE A 23 -1.77 -11.31 5.26
C ILE A 23 -2.50 -10.22 6.03
N ASN A 24 -3.24 -10.62 7.08
CA ASN A 24 -3.88 -9.67 7.98
C ASN A 24 -2.97 -9.33 9.16
N SER A 25 -2.38 -8.13 9.14
CA SER A 25 -1.43 -7.68 10.17
C SER A 25 -2.08 -7.30 11.51
N ARG A 26 -3.40 -7.31 11.60
CA ARG A 26 -4.12 -7.17 12.87
C ARG A 26 -4.07 -8.46 13.69
N THR A 27 -4.08 -9.60 13.01
CA THR A 27 -4.20 -10.93 13.63
C THR A 27 -2.90 -11.72 13.57
N GLU A 28 -1.99 -11.36 12.68
CA GLU A 28 -0.76 -12.10 12.42
C GLU A 28 0.48 -11.19 12.36
N ASP A 29 1.65 -11.79 12.60
CA ASP A 29 2.94 -11.12 12.39
C ASP A 29 3.31 -11.17 10.90
N ALA A 30 2.99 -10.09 10.18
CA ALA A 30 3.20 -10.02 8.75
C ALA A 30 4.68 -10.09 8.34
N ALA A 31 5.59 -9.48 9.12
CA ALA A 31 7.02 -9.51 8.80
C ALA A 31 7.56 -10.93 8.91
N LYS A 32 7.23 -11.64 9.99
CA LYS A 32 7.60 -13.03 10.19
C LYS A 32 7.09 -13.93 9.06
N ILE A 33 5.81 -13.80 8.69
CA ILE A 33 5.22 -14.61 7.61
C ILE A 33 5.91 -14.34 6.26
N VAL A 34 6.22 -13.08 5.96
CA VAL A 34 6.97 -12.72 4.75
C VAL A 34 8.35 -13.37 4.74
N GLN A 35 9.08 -13.33 5.87
CA GLN A 35 10.38 -13.97 6.00
C GLN A 35 10.27 -15.49 5.80
N GLU A 36 9.34 -16.15 6.49
CA GLU A 36 9.17 -17.61 6.43
C GLU A 36 8.76 -18.10 5.04
N LYS A 37 7.87 -17.38 4.35
CA LYS A 37 7.35 -17.81 3.04
C LYS A 37 8.25 -17.44 1.87
N THR A 38 9.08 -16.40 2.00
CA THR A 38 9.79 -15.81 0.84
C THR A 38 11.28 -15.55 1.06
N GLY A 39 11.80 -15.75 2.28
CA GLY A 39 13.15 -15.33 2.67
C GLY A 39 13.31 -13.81 2.73
N GLY A 40 12.21 -13.09 2.92
CA GLY A 40 12.16 -11.62 2.96
C GLY A 40 11.88 -11.01 1.59
N ALA A 41 11.04 -9.99 1.56
CA ALA A 41 10.73 -9.27 0.34
C ALA A 41 11.95 -8.49 -0.17
N HIS A 42 12.14 -8.41 -1.49
CA HIS A 42 13.20 -7.58 -2.07
C HIS A 42 12.94 -6.08 -1.87
N ALA A 43 11.68 -5.69 -1.91
CA ALA A 43 11.25 -4.34 -1.65
C ALA A 43 9.83 -4.33 -1.06
N ALA A 44 9.49 -3.24 -0.38
CA ALA A 44 8.15 -2.97 0.13
C ALA A 44 7.71 -1.57 -0.28
N VAL A 45 6.44 -1.40 -0.66
CA VAL A 45 5.82 -0.09 -0.92
C VAL A 45 4.74 0.12 0.12
N VAL A 46 4.90 1.14 0.97
CA VAL A 46 4.02 1.37 2.12
C VAL A 46 3.05 2.49 1.80
N THR A 47 1.81 2.14 1.46
CA THR A 47 0.71 3.08 1.18
C THR A 47 -0.27 3.22 2.36
N ALA A 48 -0.04 2.50 3.45
CA ALA A 48 -0.87 2.54 4.65
C ALA A 48 -0.73 3.88 5.40
N VAL A 49 -1.75 4.22 6.19
CA VAL A 49 -1.84 5.48 6.95
C VAL A 49 -1.58 5.30 8.44
N ALA A 50 -0.76 4.31 8.82
CA ALA A 50 -0.44 4.00 10.22
C ALA A 50 1.05 3.63 10.37
N LYS A 51 1.73 4.15 11.40
CA LYS A 51 3.17 3.89 11.62
C LYS A 51 3.53 2.39 11.72
N ALA A 52 2.62 1.56 12.21
CA ALA A 52 2.84 0.13 12.39
C ALA A 52 3.21 -0.58 11.07
N ALA A 53 2.62 -0.14 9.95
CA ALA A 53 2.92 -0.69 8.63
C ALA A 53 4.34 -0.34 8.17
N PHE A 54 4.83 0.86 8.48
CA PHE A 54 6.18 1.29 8.15
C PHE A 54 7.22 0.47 8.94
N ASN A 55 6.99 0.29 10.24
CA ASN A 55 7.87 -0.53 11.08
C ASN A 55 7.90 -1.98 10.59
N SER A 56 6.73 -2.59 10.36
CA SER A 56 6.64 -3.97 9.86
C SER A 56 7.29 -4.15 8.49
N ALA A 57 7.22 -3.15 7.60
CA ALA A 57 7.85 -3.21 6.28
C ALA A 57 9.38 -3.31 6.34
N VAL A 58 10.03 -2.64 7.31
CA VAL A 58 11.48 -2.73 7.53
C VAL A 58 11.89 -4.15 7.92
N ASP A 59 11.07 -4.81 8.74
CA ASP A 59 11.34 -6.19 9.20
C ASP A 59 10.98 -7.24 8.13
N ALA A 60 10.05 -6.93 7.24
CA ALA A 60 9.59 -7.83 6.18
C ALA A 60 10.57 -7.95 5.00
N VAL A 61 11.43 -6.96 4.78
CA VAL A 61 12.41 -7.00 3.69
C VAL A 61 13.64 -7.84 4.03
N ARG A 62 14.27 -8.42 3.01
CA ARG A 62 15.57 -9.11 3.13
C ARG A 62 16.71 -8.10 3.30
N ALA A 63 17.90 -8.59 3.66
CA ALA A 63 19.12 -7.77 3.61
C ALA A 63 19.34 -7.17 2.21
N GLY A 64 19.71 -5.88 2.15
CA GLY A 64 19.79 -5.08 0.93
C GLY A 64 18.44 -4.64 0.37
N GLY A 65 17.34 -4.89 1.08
CA GLY A 65 15.99 -4.57 0.63
C GLY A 65 15.64 -3.09 0.74
N ARG A 66 14.71 -2.63 -0.10
CA ARG A 66 14.25 -1.23 -0.13
C ARG A 66 12.81 -1.08 0.33
N VAL A 67 12.58 -0.20 1.30
CA VAL A 67 11.27 0.26 1.74
C VAL A 67 10.98 1.63 1.13
N VAL A 68 9.92 1.72 0.33
CA VAL A 68 9.44 2.96 -0.30
C VAL A 68 8.21 3.46 0.47
N ALA A 69 8.37 4.56 1.19
CA ALA A 69 7.32 5.24 1.93
C ALA A 69 6.49 6.14 1.00
N VAL A 70 5.18 5.87 0.93
CA VAL A 70 4.21 6.65 0.15
C VAL A 70 3.09 7.22 1.03
N GLY A 71 2.69 6.48 2.08
CA GLY A 71 1.69 6.94 3.05
C GLY A 71 2.13 8.17 3.84
N LEU A 72 1.16 8.95 4.31
CA LEU A 72 1.39 10.22 5.03
C LEU A 72 0.70 10.24 6.42
N PRO A 73 0.99 9.29 7.33
CA PRO A 73 0.54 9.44 8.71
C PRO A 73 1.27 10.61 9.41
N PRO A 74 0.65 11.28 10.39
CA PRO A 74 1.30 12.34 11.17
C PRO A 74 2.32 11.80 12.21
N GLU A 75 2.56 10.49 12.22
CA GLU A 75 3.41 9.79 13.17
C GLU A 75 4.83 9.59 12.61
N SER A 76 5.83 9.42 13.50
CA SER A 76 7.16 8.96 13.12
C SER A 76 7.25 7.43 13.17
N MET A 77 7.97 6.84 12.21
CA MET A 77 8.33 5.43 12.24
C MET A 77 9.58 5.20 13.12
N SER A 78 9.77 3.96 13.56
CA SER A 78 10.99 3.52 14.24
C SER A 78 11.92 2.84 13.25
N LEU A 79 13.22 3.11 13.35
CA LEU A 79 14.23 2.48 12.53
C LEU A 79 15.40 2.05 13.41
N ASP A 80 15.58 0.73 13.55
CA ASP A 80 16.69 0.17 14.32
C ASP A 80 18.00 0.34 13.55
N ILE A 81 18.94 1.09 14.13
CA ILE A 81 20.21 1.43 13.49
C ILE A 81 21.06 0.18 13.22
N PRO A 82 21.24 -0.77 14.17
CA PRO A 82 21.93 -2.02 13.90
C PRO A 82 21.36 -2.80 12.71
N ARG A 83 20.04 -3.01 12.66
CA ARG A 83 19.35 -3.66 11.54
C ARG A 83 19.59 -2.92 10.23
N LEU A 84 19.40 -1.59 10.24
CA LEU A 84 19.60 -0.74 9.07
C LEU A 84 21.01 -0.89 8.50
N VAL A 85 22.03 -0.87 9.36
CA VAL A 85 23.44 -0.91 8.96
C VAL A 85 23.90 -2.32 8.59
N LEU A 86 23.64 -3.32 9.43
CA LEU A 86 24.15 -4.68 9.26
C LEU A 86 23.46 -5.41 8.09
N ASP A 87 22.16 -5.17 7.90
CA ASP A 87 21.42 -5.74 6.78
C ASP A 87 21.33 -4.79 5.58
N GLY A 88 21.93 -3.59 5.65
CA GLY A 88 22.01 -2.65 4.52
C GLY A 88 20.64 -2.27 3.95
N ILE A 89 19.66 -2.02 4.81
CA ILE A 89 18.29 -1.68 4.39
C ILE A 89 18.25 -0.24 3.86
N GLU A 90 17.43 0.01 2.83
CA GLU A 90 17.19 1.34 2.30
C GLU A 90 15.76 1.80 2.62
N VAL A 91 15.61 3.03 3.12
CA VAL A 91 14.30 3.66 3.34
C VAL A 91 14.25 4.97 2.56
N VAL A 92 13.30 5.09 1.64
CA VAL A 92 13.15 6.26 0.76
C VAL A 92 11.70 6.72 0.68
N GLY A 93 11.49 8.03 0.55
CA GLY A 93 10.17 8.59 0.25
C GLY A 93 9.89 8.63 -1.25
N SER A 94 8.64 8.42 -1.64
CA SER A 94 8.16 8.66 -3.00
C SER A 94 6.86 9.45 -2.98
N LEU A 95 6.81 10.52 -3.76
CA LEU A 95 5.65 11.40 -3.84
C LEU A 95 5.26 11.58 -5.31
N VAL A 96 4.05 11.14 -5.63
CA VAL A 96 3.43 11.25 -6.96
C VAL A 96 4.35 10.75 -8.09
N GLY A 97 4.55 11.56 -9.13
CA GLY A 97 5.46 11.31 -10.24
C GLY A 97 5.62 12.56 -11.09
N THR A 98 6.60 12.55 -11.98
CA THR A 98 6.77 13.56 -13.02
C THR A 98 5.67 13.44 -14.09
N ARG A 99 5.62 14.39 -15.01
CA ARG A 99 4.71 14.34 -16.18
C ARG A 99 4.97 13.11 -17.07
N GLN A 100 6.22 12.67 -17.14
CA GLN A 100 6.60 11.48 -17.89
C GLN A 100 6.07 10.22 -17.21
N ASP A 101 6.27 10.10 -15.89
CA ASP A 101 5.73 8.99 -15.10
C ASP A 101 4.20 8.90 -15.22
N LEU A 102 3.51 10.04 -15.24
CA LEU A 102 2.06 10.08 -15.43
C LEU A 102 1.65 9.63 -16.85
N THR A 103 2.42 10.00 -17.88
CA THR A 103 2.18 9.55 -19.25
C THR A 103 2.30 8.04 -19.35
N GLU A 104 3.35 7.46 -18.76
CA GLU A 104 3.58 6.02 -18.71
C GLU A 104 2.48 5.30 -17.90
N ALA A 105 2.09 5.85 -16.75
CA ALA A 105 1.01 5.31 -15.93
C ALA A 105 -0.33 5.29 -16.68
N PHE A 106 -0.66 6.34 -17.43
CA PHE A 106 -1.85 6.35 -18.29
C PHE A 106 -1.75 5.31 -19.40
N GLN A 107 -0.57 5.12 -19.99
CA GLN A 107 -0.37 4.13 -21.03
C GLN A 107 -0.64 2.71 -20.52
N PHE A 108 -0.17 2.36 -19.31
CA PHE A 108 -0.50 1.06 -18.69
C PHE A 108 -2.00 0.84 -18.48
N ALA A 109 -2.73 1.89 -18.10
CA ALA A 109 -4.19 1.83 -17.94
C ALA A 109 -4.90 1.70 -19.30
N ALA A 110 -4.45 2.44 -20.31
CA ALA A 110 -4.99 2.38 -21.68
C ALA A 110 -4.80 1.00 -22.32
N GLU A 111 -3.70 0.31 -21.99
CA GLU A 111 -3.42 -1.07 -22.40
C GLU A 111 -4.16 -2.14 -21.57
N GLY A 112 -4.95 -1.74 -20.58
CA GLY A 112 -5.70 -2.65 -19.71
C GLY A 112 -4.83 -3.47 -18.75
N LYS A 113 -3.54 -3.12 -18.60
CA LYS A 113 -2.61 -3.78 -17.67
C LYS A 113 -2.92 -3.44 -16.22
N VAL A 114 -3.54 -2.29 -15.99
CA VAL A 114 -4.09 -1.88 -14.69
C VAL A 114 -5.54 -1.42 -14.88
N VAL A 115 -6.43 -1.94 -14.04
CA VAL A 115 -7.86 -1.59 -14.08
C VAL A 115 -8.26 -0.97 -12.74
N PRO A 116 -8.39 0.37 -12.66
CA PRO A 116 -8.81 1.04 -11.44
C PRO A 116 -10.19 0.58 -10.98
N LYS A 117 -10.31 0.16 -9.71
CA LYS A 117 -11.60 -0.11 -9.09
C LYS A 117 -12.22 1.23 -8.65
N VAL A 118 -13.27 1.66 -9.35
CA VAL A 118 -13.91 2.96 -9.12
C VAL A 118 -15.41 2.84 -8.90
N ALA A 119 -15.96 3.72 -8.07
CA ALA A 119 -17.39 3.93 -7.93
C ALA A 119 -17.72 5.43 -8.08
N LEU A 120 -18.69 5.74 -8.93
CA LEU A 120 -19.09 7.12 -9.22
C LEU A 120 -20.07 7.63 -8.17
N ARG A 121 -19.88 8.87 -7.71
CA ARG A 121 -20.72 9.54 -6.71
C ARG A 121 -20.98 11.01 -7.12
N PRO A 122 -22.13 11.61 -6.77
CA PRO A 122 -22.35 13.04 -6.95
C PRO A 122 -21.51 13.86 -5.96
N LEU A 123 -21.25 15.13 -6.28
CA LEU A 123 -20.52 16.04 -5.37
C LEU A 123 -21.17 16.15 -3.98
N ALA A 124 -22.51 16.07 -3.91
CA ALA A 124 -23.27 16.16 -2.67
C ALA A 124 -22.88 15.09 -1.63
N ASP A 125 -22.32 13.96 -2.06
CA ASP A 125 -21.96 12.84 -1.19
C ASP A 125 -20.57 13.00 -0.54
N ILE A 126 -19.87 14.11 -0.77
CA ILE A 126 -18.45 14.27 -0.39
C ILE A 126 -18.18 14.01 1.09
N ASN A 127 -19.04 14.47 2.00
CA ASN A 127 -18.85 14.24 3.44
C ASN A 127 -19.07 12.77 3.82
N THR A 128 -20.07 12.12 3.21
CA THR A 128 -20.32 10.69 3.42
C THR A 128 -19.15 9.85 2.92
N ILE A 129 -18.56 10.21 1.78
CA ILE A 129 -17.36 9.55 1.24
C ILE A 129 -16.18 9.67 2.23
N PHE A 130 -15.98 10.83 2.86
CA PHE A 130 -14.94 10.98 3.88
C PHE A 130 -15.19 10.07 5.09
N THR A 131 -16.42 9.98 5.60
CA THR A 131 -16.77 9.05 6.68
C THR A 131 -16.53 7.59 6.27
N GLU A 132 -16.97 7.17 5.09
CA GLU A 132 -16.72 5.82 4.55
C GLU A 132 -15.22 5.53 4.43
N MET A 133 -14.40 6.53 4.07
CA MET A 133 -12.95 6.41 3.97
C MET A 133 -12.29 6.22 5.33
N GLU A 134 -12.66 7.04 6.32
CA GLU A 134 -12.16 6.95 7.70
C GLU A 134 -12.51 5.60 8.35
N GLU A 135 -13.70 5.08 8.07
CA GLU A 135 -14.16 3.77 8.54
C GLU A 135 -13.58 2.59 7.73
N GLY A 136 -12.80 2.86 6.67
CA GLY A 136 -12.19 1.82 5.83
C GLY A 136 -13.19 1.01 4.98
N LYS A 137 -14.35 1.60 4.64
CA LYS A 137 -15.44 0.95 3.89
C LYS A 137 -15.29 1.06 2.37
N ILE A 138 -14.31 1.81 1.87
CA ILE A 138 -14.11 2.02 0.43
C ILE A 138 -13.26 0.90 -0.17
N ARG A 139 -13.83 0.20 -1.16
CA ARG A 139 -13.07 -0.70 -2.06
C ARG A 139 -12.60 0.07 -3.30
N GLY A 140 -11.30 0.35 -3.37
CA GLY A 140 -10.71 1.11 -4.48
C GLY A 140 -10.80 2.63 -4.31
N ARG A 141 -11.52 3.32 -5.20
CA ARG A 141 -11.69 4.79 -5.18
C ARG A 141 -13.13 5.22 -5.43
N MET A 142 -13.60 6.17 -4.62
CA MET A 142 -14.79 6.97 -4.95
C MET A 142 -14.38 8.11 -5.88
N VAL A 143 -15.15 8.34 -6.94
CA VAL A 143 -14.87 9.36 -7.97
C VAL A 143 -16.10 10.26 -8.11
N ILE A 144 -15.89 11.57 -7.95
CA ILE A 144 -16.97 12.55 -8.14
C ILE A 144 -17.28 12.70 -9.63
N ASP A 145 -18.54 12.51 -9.99
CA ASP A 145 -19.03 12.62 -11.36
C ASP A 145 -19.78 13.93 -11.59
N PHE A 146 -19.22 14.79 -12.45
CA PHE A 146 -19.79 16.08 -12.85
C PHE A 146 -20.48 16.04 -14.22
N ARG A 147 -20.57 14.87 -14.88
CA ARG A 147 -21.17 14.74 -16.23
C ARG A 147 -22.71 14.73 -16.19
N ARG A 148 -23.29 14.70 -14.99
CA ARG A 148 -24.74 14.73 -14.75
C ARG A 148 -25.16 16.11 -14.28
#